data_AF-A0A8T6RP20-F1
#
_entry.id   AF-A0A8T6RP20-F1
#
_cell.length_a   1.000
_cell.length_b   1.000
_cell.length_c   1.000
_cell.angle_alpha   90.00
_cell.angle_beta   90.00
_cell.angle_gamma   90.00
#
_symmetry.space_group_name_H-M   'P 1'
#
loop_
_entity.id
_entity.type
_entity.pdbx_description
1 polymer ?
#
loop_
_entity_poly.entity_id
_entity_poly.type
_entity_poly.pdbx_seq_one_letter_code
_entity_poly.pdbx_strand_id
1 'polypeptide(L)'
;MNDLWRFNVSDATWTWVSGNDTSDKPGIYGTQGVADAANVPGARYGGVSWTDIGGNLWLFGGWGSDNASNFDWLNDLWKYSP
;
A
#
# COMPACT_ATOMS: atom_id res chain seq x y z
N MET A 1 4.09 8.22 6.41
CA MET A 1 2.67 8.00 6.09
C MET A 1 2.57 6.83 5.12
N ASN A 2 1.44 6.12 5.12
CA ASN A 2 1.16 5.02 4.21
C ASN A 2 -0.28 5.08 3.69
N ASP A 3 -0.85 6.28 3.64
CA ASP A 3 -2.20 6.53 3.17
C ASP A 3 -2.33 6.31 1.66
N LEU A 4 -3.34 5.55 1.28
CA LEU A 4 -3.68 5.26 -0.11
C LEU A 4 -4.96 5.98 -0.47
N TRP A 5 -4.89 6.80 -1.51
CA TRP A 5 -6.00 7.56 -2.05
C TRP A 5 -6.32 7.12 -3.47
N ARG A 6 -7.62 7.13 -3.80
CA ARG A 6 -8.10 6.93 -5.17
C ARG A 6 -8.77 8.20 -5.66
N PHE A 7 -8.35 8.67 -6.83
CA PHE A 7 -9.04 9.74 -7.53
C PHE A 7 -10.19 9.17 -8.36
N ASN A 8 -11.40 9.68 -8.17
CA ASN A 8 -12.53 9.41 -9.04
C ASN A 8 -12.64 10.50 -10.11
N VAL A 9 -12.48 10.09 -11.36
CA VAL A 9 -12.46 11.00 -12.52
C VAL A 9 -13.86 11.52 -12.85
N SER A 10 -14.92 10.76 -12.55
CA SER A 10 -16.29 11.14 -12.96
C SER A 10 -16.83 12.35 -12.19
N ASP A 11 -16.43 12.50 -10.94
CA ASP A 11 -16.87 13.56 -10.03
C ASP A 11 -15.71 14.44 -9.53
N ALA A 12 -14.48 14.17 -10.01
CA ALA A 12 -13.25 14.87 -9.64
C ALA A 12 -12.97 14.88 -8.12
N THR A 13 -13.26 13.78 -7.43
CA THR A 13 -13.10 13.67 -5.97
C THR A 13 -11.99 12.69 -5.58
N TRP A 14 -11.44 12.86 -4.37
CA TRP A 14 -10.51 11.92 -3.74
C TRP A 14 -11.22 11.10 -2.68
N THR A 15 -11.04 9.79 -2.70
CA THR A 15 -11.56 8.86 -1.69
C THR A 15 -10.41 8.18 -0.97
N TRP A 16 -10.49 8.13 0.36
CA TRP A 16 -9.56 7.36 1.19
C TRP A 16 -9.80 5.86 0.96
N VAL A 17 -8.75 5.12 0.60
CA VAL A 17 -8.84 3.68 0.34
C VAL A 17 -8.34 2.88 1.53
N SER A 18 -7.14 3.19 2.03
CA SER A 18 -6.48 2.40 3.07
C SER A 18 -5.30 3.18 3.69
N GLY A 19 -4.66 2.60 4.70
CA GLY A 19 -3.46 3.13 5.33
C GLY A 19 -3.72 4.08 6.47
N ASN A 20 -2.72 4.88 6.82
CA ASN A 20 -2.73 5.80 7.95
C ASN A 20 -2.02 7.11 7.61
N ASP A 21 -2.56 8.22 8.13
CA ASP A 21 -2.12 9.60 7.91
C ASP A 21 -0.99 10.05 8.86
N THR A 22 -0.48 9.15 9.71
CA THR A 22 0.66 9.44 10.57
C THR A 22 1.97 8.86 10.01
N SER A 23 3.07 9.50 10.38
CA SER A 23 4.42 9.13 9.94
C SER A 23 4.80 7.72 10.39
N ASP A 24 5.68 7.08 9.62
CA ASP A 24 6.45 5.91 10.07
C ASP A 24 5.64 4.71 10.58
N LYS A 25 4.41 4.54 10.06
CA LYS A 25 3.57 3.41 10.45
C LYS A 25 4.12 2.10 9.91
N PRO A 26 4.28 1.07 10.76
CA PRO A 26 4.66 -0.26 10.33
C PRO A 26 3.52 -0.87 9.51
N GLY A 27 3.87 -1.83 8.64
CA GLY A 27 2.86 -2.53 7.85
C GLY A 27 2.11 -3.60 8.65
N ILE A 28 0.89 -3.91 8.20
CA ILE A 28 0.07 -5.02 8.69
C ILE A 28 -0.04 -6.02 7.53
N TYR A 29 0.70 -7.14 7.59
CA TYR A 29 0.88 -8.02 6.43
C TYR A 29 -0.16 -9.14 6.33
N GLY A 30 -0.83 -9.46 7.44
CA GLY A 30 -1.78 -10.57 7.51
C GLY A 30 -1.13 -11.91 7.10
N THR A 31 -1.91 -12.75 6.43
CA THR A 31 -1.41 -14.03 5.86
C THR A 31 -1.13 -13.84 4.37
N GLN A 32 0.06 -14.22 3.91
CA GLN A 32 0.45 -14.10 2.51
C GLN A 32 -0.55 -14.81 1.58
N GLY A 33 -1.00 -14.12 0.54
CA GLY A 33 -1.97 -14.63 -0.43
C GLY A 33 -3.43 -14.56 0.03
N VAL A 34 -3.69 -14.14 1.27
CA VAL A 34 -5.05 -13.92 1.80
C VAL A 34 -5.33 -12.42 1.85
N ALA A 35 -6.33 -11.98 1.09
CA ALA A 35 -6.75 -10.59 1.10
C ALA A 35 -7.49 -10.26 2.40
N ASP A 36 -7.16 -9.12 3.00
CA ASP A 36 -7.86 -8.55 4.16
C ASP A 36 -7.81 -7.02 4.05
N ALA A 37 -8.91 -6.34 4.43
CA ALA A 37 -8.99 -4.88 4.41
C ALA A 37 -8.08 -4.22 5.46
N ALA A 38 -7.70 -4.95 6.51
CA ALA A 38 -6.74 -4.51 7.51
C ALA A 38 -5.27 -4.62 7.06
N ASN A 39 -5.00 -5.30 5.93
CA ASN A 39 -3.64 -5.43 5.42
C ASN A 39 -3.18 -4.10 4.81
N VAL A 40 -2.08 -3.55 5.31
CA VAL A 40 -1.51 -2.29 4.84
C VAL A 40 0.02 -2.40 4.72
N PRO A 41 0.63 -1.90 3.63
CA PRO A 41 2.08 -1.75 3.56
C PRO A 41 2.53 -0.75 4.61
N GLY A 42 3.73 -0.93 5.16
CA GLY A 42 4.34 0.10 5.99
C GLY A 42 4.69 1.35 5.18
N ALA A 43 4.84 2.46 5.89
CA ALA A 43 5.26 3.74 5.34
C ALA A 43 6.56 3.58 4.54
N ARG A 44 6.57 4.03 3.29
CA ARG A 44 7.68 3.78 2.36
C ARG A 44 7.79 4.87 1.29
N TYR A 45 8.96 4.96 0.68
CA TYR A 45 9.20 5.72 -0.55
C TYR A 45 10.04 4.92 -1.55
N GLY A 46 10.02 5.35 -2.82
CA GLY A 46 10.84 4.74 -3.87
C GLY A 46 10.41 3.34 -4.31
N GLY A 47 9.20 2.90 -3.93
CA GLY A 47 8.60 1.67 -4.45
C GLY A 47 8.14 1.83 -5.90
N VAL A 48 8.01 0.71 -6.60
CA VAL A 48 7.49 0.67 -7.97
C VAL A 48 6.04 0.25 -7.95
N SER A 49 5.19 0.93 -8.73
CA SER A 49 3.78 0.58 -8.85
C SER A 49 3.33 0.48 -10.31
N TRP A 50 2.39 -0.42 -10.58
CA TRP A 50 1.77 -0.57 -11.90
C TRP A 50 0.32 -1.07 -11.77
N THR A 51 -0.44 -0.99 -12.85
CA THR A 51 -1.78 -1.57 -12.94
C THR A 51 -1.78 -2.75 -13.90
N ASP A 52 -2.50 -3.82 -13.56
CA ASP A 52 -2.71 -4.94 -14.47
C ASP A 52 -3.98 -4.78 -15.33
N ILE A 53 -4.21 -5.73 -16.25
CA ILE A 53 -5.38 -5.72 -17.14
C ILE A 53 -6.72 -5.89 -16.39
N GLY A 54 -6.68 -6.43 -15.17
CA GLY A 54 -7.83 -6.53 -14.28
C GLY A 54 -8.09 -5.25 -13.48
N GLY A 55 -7.29 -4.21 -13.67
CA GLY A 55 -7.39 -2.95 -12.93
C GLY A 55 -6.82 -3.01 -11.52
N ASN A 56 -6.10 -4.08 -11.15
CA ASN A 56 -5.48 -4.17 -9.84
C ASN A 56 -4.24 -3.28 -9.79
N LEU A 57 -4.09 -2.52 -8.72
CA LEU A 57 -2.87 -1.78 -8.42
C LEU A 57 -1.88 -2.69 -7.71
N TRP A 58 -0.67 -2.76 -8.24
CA TRP A 58 0.46 -3.47 -7.66
C TRP A 58 1.48 -2.49 -7.13
N LEU A 59 2.11 -2.82 -6.01
CA LEU A 59 3.18 -2.07 -5.38
C LEU A 59 4.28 -3.03 -4.94
N PHE A 60 5.51 -2.80 -5.39
CA PHE A 60 6.67 -3.64 -5.09
C PHE A 60 7.79 -2.83 -4.43
N GLY A 61 8.27 -3.35 -3.30
CA GLY A 61 9.45 -2.87 -2.59
C GLY A 61 9.40 -1.41 -2.14
N GLY A 62 10.55 -0.75 -2.19
CA GLY A 62 10.80 0.59 -1.65
C GLY A 62 11.64 0.56 -0.37
N TRP A 63 12.05 1.73 0.13
CA TRP A 63 12.66 1.86 1.45
C TRP A 63 11.60 2.33 2.45
N GLY A 64 11.46 1.63 3.57
CA GLY A 64 10.40 1.95 4.52
C GLY A 64 10.31 0.99 5.68
N SER A 65 9.22 1.12 6.42
CA SER A 65 8.94 0.33 7.62
C SER A 65 8.36 -1.05 7.27
N ASP A 66 8.95 -2.12 7.79
CA ASP A 66 8.37 -3.47 7.75
C ASP A 66 7.25 -3.63 8.81
N ASN A 67 6.76 -4.85 9.04
CA ASN A 67 5.75 -5.12 10.07
C ASN A 67 6.30 -5.15 11.51
N ALA A 68 7.62 -5.17 11.67
CA ALA A 68 8.32 -5.15 12.95
C ALA A 68 8.88 -3.75 13.29
N SER A 69 8.48 -2.72 12.54
CA SER A 69 8.96 -1.33 12.66
C SER A 69 10.44 -1.12 12.30
N ASN A 70 11.06 -2.03 11.54
CA ASN A 70 12.41 -1.83 11.02
C ASN A 70 12.37 -1.04 9.71
N PHE A 71 13.37 -0.17 9.51
CA PHE A 71 13.54 0.58 8.26
C PHE A 71 14.60 -0.07 7.39
N ASP A 72 14.20 -0.59 6.23
CA ASP A 72 15.10 -1.22 5.27
C ASP A 72 14.52 -1.18 3.85
N TRP A 73 15.28 -1.71 2.89
CA TRP A 73 14.79 -2.05 1.55
C TRP A 73 13.86 -3.24 1.62
N LEU A 74 12.60 -2.99 1.28
CA LEU A 74 11.54 -3.98 1.30
C LEU A 74 11.53 -4.76 -0.02
N ASN A 75 11.17 -6.04 0.05
CA ASN A 75 11.01 -6.93 -1.11
C ASN A 75 9.58 -7.50 -1.22
N ASP A 76 8.64 -6.89 -0.50
CA ASP A 76 7.25 -7.28 -0.46
C ASP A 76 6.49 -6.82 -1.72
N LEU A 77 5.45 -7.58 -2.07
CA LEU A 77 4.56 -7.29 -3.18
C LEU A 77 3.13 -7.16 -2.67
N TRP A 78 2.53 -6.01 -2.92
CA TRP A 78 1.16 -5.68 -2.55
C TRP A 78 0.26 -5.60 -3.76
N LYS A 79 -0.98 -6.04 -3.58
CA LYS A 79 -2.05 -5.96 -4.59
C LYS A 79 -3.27 -5.31 -3.96
N TYR A 80 -3.78 -4.26 -4.59
CA TYR A 80 -5.07 -3.66 -4.30
C TYR A 80 -6.01 -3.98 -5.45
N SER A 81 -7.14 -4.61 -5.14
CA SER A 81 -8.19 -4.90 -6.12
C SER A 81 -9.26 -3.81 -6.05
N PRO A 82 -9.90 -3.44 -7.18
CA PRO A 82 -10.96 -2.43 -7.22
C PRO A 82 -12.20 -2.75 -6.38
#